data_AF-A0A268TG59-F1
#
_entry.id   AF-A0A268TG59-F1
#
_cell.length_a   1.000
_cell.length_b   1.000
_cell.length_c   1.000
_cell.angle_alpha   90.00
_cell.angle_beta   90.00
_cell.angle_gamma   90.00
#
_symmetry.space_group_name_H-M   'P 1'
#
loop_
_entity.id
_entity.type
_entity.pdbx_description
1 polymer ?
#
loop_
_entity_poly.entity_id
_entity_poly.type
_entity_poly.pdbx_seq_one_letter_code
_entity_poly.pdbx_strand_id
1 'polypeptide(L)'
;MVDKTVKFLGFKIYTRLFDDHKYKESFFGGLFTKTLHFKNLFLIYRLFGIKCCRVEFHLGNKYANFKFFRFYTGKSSSFLLQLVASFVRQKFDFDKLDIIALFTKSGETFLLLSHLEKYMQISNISNPVFISTSEYYRYLISMFYPQARFLKVPNIFFELQISPIKKQVLKDGITRYFNFLPHSHFVDLESKLCQGEQKNFVTEVKNTLNLQSPIYKKPTILNNSVNNAILKMHTLSLNAKFIFISPEAKSNLSVSPEFWIKLSKAFLIQGYDVVFNVMANSECNSYGKTCFLQIDEARYVASKAECVIGVRSGFLDVVGNSAKEIHAIYKSFTNRYELKDLESSIVIDAFSLTYLPDMENTKVYEYDAESLKEKEILELVIKRILHKEHKTKL
;
A
#
# COMPACT_ATOMS: atom_id res chain seq x y z
N MET A 1 3.14 -11.52 -26.52
CA MET A 1 3.93 -10.50 -27.24
C MET A 1 5.41 -10.90 -27.16
N VAL A 2 6.16 -10.94 -28.28
CA VAL A 2 7.58 -11.34 -28.27
C VAL A 2 8.42 -10.12 -27.91
N ASP A 3 9.22 -10.25 -26.85
CA ASP A 3 10.02 -9.17 -26.23
C ASP A 3 11.37 -8.99 -26.93
N LYS A 4 12.06 -10.09 -27.26
CA LYS A 4 13.36 -10.03 -27.93
C LYS A 4 13.53 -11.20 -28.88
N THR A 5 14.10 -10.96 -30.07
CA THR A 5 14.51 -12.01 -30.99
C THR A 5 15.92 -11.72 -31.48
N VAL A 6 16.83 -12.68 -31.31
CA VAL A 6 18.18 -12.65 -31.88
C VAL A 6 18.24 -13.71 -32.97
N LYS A 7 18.71 -13.30 -34.15
CA LYS A 7 18.90 -14.19 -35.29
C LYS A 7 20.39 -14.31 -35.64
N PHE A 8 20.80 -15.49 -36.08
CA PHE A 8 22.09 -15.73 -36.72
C PHE A 8 21.82 -16.41 -38.05
N LEU A 9 22.29 -15.82 -39.16
CA LEU A 9 22.04 -16.30 -40.52
C LEU A 9 20.55 -16.59 -40.81
N GLY A 10 19.65 -15.71 -40.35
CA GLY A 10 18.21 -15.87 -40.51
C GLY A 10 17.53 -16.80 -39.49
N PHE A 11 18.28 -17.67 -38.82
CA PHE A 11 17.76 -18.58 -37.79
C PHE A 11 17.60 -17.88 -36.44
N LYS A 12 16.44 -18.05 -35.80
CA LYS A 12 16.19 -17.50 -34.46
C LYS A 12 16.98 -18.27 -33.40
N ILE A 13 18.16 -17.78 -33.02
CA ILE A 13 18.99 -18.43 -31.98
C ILE A 13 18.51 -18.12 -30.56
N TYR A 14 17.77 -17.02 -30.37
CA TYR A 14 17.17 -16.68 -29.10
C TYR A 14 15.85 -15.94 -29.30
N THR A 15 14.83 -16.32 -28.56
CA THR A 15 13.60 -15.56 -28.42
C THR A 15 13.22 -15.44 -26.96
N ARG A 16 12.73 -14.27 -26.57
CA ARG A 16 12.15 -13.99 -25.27
C ARG A 16 10.73 -13.52 -25.48
N LEU A 17 9.81 -14.04 -24.68
CA LEU A 17 8.40 -13.72 -24.71
C LEU A 17 7.97 -13.55 -23.26
N PHE A 18 7.28 -12.47 -22.95
CA PHE A 18 6.83 -12.20 -21.59
C PHE A 18 5.41 -11.61 -21.72
N ASP A 19 4.51 -12.12 -20.90
CA ASP A 19 3.15 -11.60 -20.74
C ASP A 19 2.75 -11.64 -19.26
N ASP A 20 1.52 -11.25 -18.93
CA ASP A 20 1.04 -11.18 -17.54
C ASP A 20 0.94 -12.55 -16.85
N HIS A 21 1.06 -13.65 -17.59
CA HIS A 21 0.89 -15.02 -17.09
C HIS A 21 2.19 -15.83 -17.11
N LYS A 22 3.11 -15.53 -18.02
CA LYS A 22 4.35 -16.28 -18.19
C LYS A 22 5.51 -15.47 -18.76
N TYR A 23 6.71 -15.93 -18.43
CA TYR A 23 7.95 -15.56 -19.10
C TYR A 23 8.53 -16.78 -19.80
N LYS A 24 8.79 -16.70 -21.10
CA LYS A 24 9.34 -17.76 -21.93
C LYS A 24 10.60 -17.31 -22.66
N GLU A 25 11.70 -18.03 -22.45
CA GLU A 25 12.90 -17.98 -23.29
C GLU A 25 12.93 -19.22 -24.18
N SER A 26 13.32 -19.06 -25.43
CA SER A 26 13.56 -20.15 -26.36
C SER A 26 14.90 -19.94 -27.05
N PHE A 27 15.73 -20.97 -27.11
CA PHE A 27 17.07 -20.96 -27.66
C PHE A 27 17.14 -21.89 -28.87
N PHE A 28 17.99 -21.55 -29.83
CA PHE A 28 18.25 -22.32 -31.05
C PHE A 28 16.96 -22.80 -31.74
N GLY A 29 16.10 -21.87 -32.16
CA GLY A 29 14.85 -22.20 -32.83
C GLY A 29 13.78 -22.84 -31.94
N GLY A 30 13.99 -22.87 -30.62
CA GLY A 30 13.09 -23.54 -29.67
C GLY A 30 13.51 -24.95 -29.29
N LEU A 31 14.71 -25.39 -29.70
CA LEU A 31 15.32 -26.64 -29.24
C LEU A 31 15.41 -26.69 -27.72
N PHE A 32 15.72 -25.58 -27.06
CA PHE A 32 15.62 -25.45 -25.62
C PHE A 32 14.66 -24.32 -25.27
N THR A 33 13.70 -24.57 -24.39
CA THR A 33 12.80 -23.53 -23.90
C THR A 33 12.73 -23.54 -22.39
N LYS A 34 12.58 -22.35 -21.81
CA LYS A 34 12.42 -22.12 -20.37
C LYS A 34 11.20 -21.23 -20.18
N THR A 35 10.16 -21.73 -19.52
CA THR A 35 8.88 -21.03 -19.32
C THR A 35 8.55 -20.91 -17.84
N LEU A 36 8.63 -19.72 -17.27
CA LEU A 36 8.15 -19.38 -15.93
C LEU A 36 6.66 -19.04 -16.01
N HIS A 37 5.83 -19.73 -15.23
CA HIS A 37 4.42 -19.42 -15.07
C HIS A 37 4.20 -18.69 -13.76
N PHE A 38 3.66 -17.46 -13.82
CA PHE A 38 3.50 -16.61 -12.65
C PHE A 38 2.37 -17.07 -11.74
N LYS A 39 1.23 -17.50 -12.29
CA LYS A 39 0.04 -17.88 -11.51
C LYS A 39 0.27 -19.08 -10.58
N ASN A 40 0.96 -20.10 -11.08
CA ASN A 40 1.14 -21.38 -10.37
C ASN A 40 2.58 -21.57 -9.88
N LEU A 41 3.39 -20.53 -9.99
CA LEU A 41 4.74 -20.52 -9.47
C LEU A 41 5.62 -21.68 -9.92
N PHE A 42 5.77 -21.87 -11.23
CA PHE A 42 6.71 -22.88 -11.68
C PHE A 42 7.44 -22.52 -12.96
N LEU A 43 8.69 -22.98 -13.06
CA LEU A 43 9.54 -22.89 -14.22
C LEU A 43 9.55 -24.24 -14.93
N ILE A 44 9.20 -24.28 -16.20
CA ILE A 44 9.32 -25.47 -17.05
C ILE A 44 10.53 -25.29 -17.96
N TYR A 45 11.40 -26.30 -18.00
CA TYR A 45 12.36 -26.44 -19.08
C TYR A 45 11.86 -27.50 -20.05
N ARG A 46 12.04 -27.24 -21.36
CA ARG A 46 11.79 -28.21 -22.41
C ARG A 46 12.99 -28.32 -23.32
N LEU A 47 13.32 -29.53 -23.72
CA LEU A 47 14.30 -29.84 -24.74
C LEU A 47 13.57 -30.55 -25.89
N PHE A 48 13.75 -30.09 -27.13
CA PHE A 48 12.99 -30.54 -28.31
C PHE A 48 11.46 -30.55 -28.09
N GLY A 49 10.95 -29.56 -27.35
CA GLY A 49 9.52 -29.48 -27.00
C GLY A 49 9.06 -30.43 -25.89
N ILE A 50 9.87 -31.40 -25.50
CA ILE A 50 9.59 -32.34 -24.41
C ILE A 50 9.92 -31.70 -23.07
N LYS A 51 8.97 -31.74 -22.13
CA LYS A 51 9.16 -31.24 -20.76
C LYS A 51 10.23 -32.06 -20.06
N CYS A 52 11.42 -31.48 -19.92
CA CYS A 52 12.55 -32.13 -19.27
C CYS A 52 12.69 -31.74 -17.81
N CYS A 53 12.17 -30.59 -17.35
CA CYS A 53 12.24 -30.23 -15.92
C CYS A 53 11.08 -29.31 -15.54
N ARG A 54 10.62 -29.42 -14.28
CA ARG A 54 9.71 -28.46 -13.64
C ARG A 54 10.31 -28.03 -12.31
N VAL A 55 10.43 -26.73 -12.09
CA VAL A 55 10.79 -26.14 -10.80
C VAL A 55 9.55 -25.50 -10.24
N GLU A 56 9.09 -25.90 -9.06
CA GLU A 56 7.98 -25.27 -8.35
C GLU A 56 8.58 -24.36 -7.27
N PHE A 57 8.13 -23.10 -7.21
CA PHE A 57 8.56 -22.18 -6.16
C PHE A 57 7.56 -22.31 -5.01
N HIS A 58 8.03 -22.67 -3.81
CA HIS A 58 7.19 -22.73 -2.63
C HIS A 58 7.46 -21.49 -1.77
N LEU A 59 6.40 -20.73 -1.52
CA LEU A 59 6.45 -19.53 -0.70
C LEU A 59 6.67 -19.91 0.76
N GLY A 60 7.52 -19.16 1.47
CA GLY A 60 7.80 -19.36 2.90
C GLY A 60 9.09 -20.10 3.23
N ASN A 61 9.69 -20.80 2.26
CA ASN A 61 11.02 -21.38 2.38
C ASN A 61 11.91 -20.72 1.33
N LYS A 62 13.17 -20.40 1.65
CA LYS A 62 14.14 -19.73 0.75
C LYS A 62 14.53 -20.57 -0.50
N TYR A 63 13.71 -21.55 -0.90
CA TYR A 63 14.04 -22.60 -1.84
C TYR A 63 12.98 -22.74 -2.94
N ALA A 64 13.44 -22.92 -4.17
CA ALA A 64 12.61 -23.42 -5.26
C ALA A 64 12.81 -24.95 -5.35
N ASN A 65 11.73 -25.72 -5.37
CA ASN A 65 11.76 -27.18 -5.47
C ASN A 65 11.96 -27.60 -6.92
N PHE A 66 13.04 -28.33 -7.23
CA PHE A 66 13.25 -28.91 -8.55
C PHE A 66 12.60 -30.30 -8.61
N LYS A 67 11.59 -30.45 -9.46
CA LYS A 67 11.10 -31.77 -9.90
C LYS A 67 11.95 -32.26 -11.07
N PHE A 68 13.22 -32.48 -10.78
CA PHE A 68 14.13 -33.37 -11.51
C PHE A 68 15.17 -33.82 -10.47
N PHE A 69 15.13 -35.10 -10.07
CA PHE A 69 16.06 -35.72 -9.12
C PHE A 69 16.13 -35.17 -7.67
N ARG A 70 15.09 -34.53 -7.11
CA ARG A 70 15.04 -34.14 -5.67
C ARG A 70 16.19 -33.22 -5.17
N PHE A 71 16.89 -32.51 -6.04
CA PHE A 71 17.94 -31.56 -5.62
C PHE A 71 17.37 -30.19 -5.25
N TYR A 72 17.80 -29.65 -4.11
CA TYR A 72 17.45 -28.30 -3.64
C TYR A 72 18.52 -27.31 -4.12
N THR A 73 18.14 -26.27 -4.89
CA THR A 73 19.05 -25.14 -5.12
C THR A 73 18.33 -23.83 -4.84
N GLY A 74 18.88 -23.03 -3.93
CA GLY A 74 18.36 -21.71 -3.61
C GLY A 74 18.66 -20.75 -4.77
N LYS A 75 17.62 -20.14 -5.37
CA LYS A 75 17.86 -19.01 -6.27
C LYS A 75 18.01 -17.74 -5.46
N SER A 76 19.11 -17.02 -5.71
CA SER A 76 19.38 -15.70 -5.12
C SER A 76 18.29 -14.70 -5.52
N SER A 77 17.90 -13.83 -4.58
CA SER A 77 17.01 -12.68 -4.80
C SER A 77 17.38 -11.81 -6.01
N SER A 78 18.66 -11.79 -6.38
CA SER A 78 19.16 -11.10 -7.56
C SER A 78 18.54 -11.58 -8.89
N PHE A 79 18.19 -12.87 -9.01
CA PHE A 79 17.53 -13.41 -10.20
C PHE A 79 16.10 -12.89 -10.35
N LEU A 80 15.38 -12.77 -9.23
CA LEU A 80 14.00 -12.30 -9.22
C LEU A 80 13.91 -10.82 -9.56
N LEU A 81 14.82 -10.02 -9.01
CA LEU A 81 14.94 -8.61 -9.39
C LEU A 81 15.27 -8.43 -10.87
N GLN A 82 16.07 -9.31 -11.48
CA GLN A 82 16.31 -9.27 -12.93
C GLN A 82 15.06 -9.60 -13.74
N LEU A 83 14.19 -10.49 -13.26
CA LEU A 83 12.90 -10.75 -13.90
C LEU A 83 11.97 -9.54 -13.82
N VAL A 84 11.88 -8.90 -12.65
CA VAL A 84 11.13 -7.65 -12.47
C VAL A 84 11.67 -6.57 -13.40
N ALA A 85 12.98 -6.37 -13.45
CA ALA A 85 13.60 -5.39 -14.33
C ALA A 85 13.32 -5.68 -15.81
N SER A 86 13.40 -6.95 -16.22
CA SER A 86 13.07 -7.34 -17.60
C SER A 86 11.60 -7.05 -17.93
N PHE A 87 10.68 -7.29 -16.99
CA PHE A 87 9.27 -6.95 -17.15
C PHE A 87 9.04 -5.45 -17.28
N VAL A 88 9.69 -4.64 -16.45
CA VAL A 88 9.58 -3.18 -16.50
C VAL A 88 10.16 -2.65 -17.82
N ARG A 89 11.32 -3.14 -18.25
CA ARG A 89 12.00 -2.72 -19.48
C ARG A 89 11.22 -3.01 -20.76
N GLN A 90 10.30 -3.96 -20.75
CA GLN A 90 9.38 -4.18 -21.88
C GLN A 90 8.35 -3.08 -22.06
N LYS A 91 8.02 -2.39 -20.97
CA LYS A 91 7.02 -1.32 -20.96
C LYS A 91 7.65 0.05 -21.07
N PHE A 92 8.91 0.17 -20.64
CA PHE A 92 9.63 1.43 -20.67
C PHE A 92 11.07 1.21 -21.14
N ASP A 93 11.45 1.92 -22.20
CA ASP A 93 12.80 1.92 -22.72
C ASP A 93 13.60 3.08 -22.12
N PHE A 94 14.65 2.74 -21.36
CA PHE A 94 15.52 3.73 -20.71
C PHE A 94 16.97 3.26 -20.67
N ASP A 95 17.88 4.20 -20.90
CA ASP A 95 19.32 4.00 -20.72
C ASP A 95 19.68 3.67 -19.26
N LYS A 96 18.98 4.31 -18.31
CA LYS A 96 19.08 4.05 -16.88
C LYS A 96 17.69 3.96 -16.26
N LEU A 97 17.43 2.86 -15.56
CA LEU A 97 16.12 2.55 -14.99
C LEU A 97 16.21 2.47 -13.46
N ASP A 98 15.42 3.29 -12.78
CA ASP A 98 15.27 3.25 -11.34
C ASP A 98 13.89 2.67 -10.98
N ILE A 99 13.87 1.46 -10.45
CA ILE A 99 12.64 0.78 -10.05
C ILE A 99 12.39 1.08 -8.57
N ILE A 100 11.26 1.72 -8.29
CA ILE A 100 10.80 1.99 -6.92
C ILE A 100 9.65 1.03 -6.62
N ALA A 101 9.89 0.08 -5.73
CA ALA A 101 8.86 -0.86 -5.29
C ALA A 101 8.07 -0.31 -4.10
N LEU A 102 6.75 -0.26 -4.26
CA LEU A 102 5.80 0.13 -3.22
C LEU A 102 5.15 -1.12 -2.63
N PHE A 103 5.84 -1.72 -1.66
CA PHE A 103 5.41 -2.94 -0.96
C PHE A 103 4.86 -2.68 0.44
N THR A 104 4.85 -1.43 0.88
CA THR A 104 4.29 -0.99 2.16
C THR A 104 2.80 -0.70 2.07
N LYS A 105 2.10 -0.54 3.20
CA LYS A 105 0.67 -0.17 3.18
C LYS A 105 0.51 1.29 2.74
N SER A 106 -0.74 1.74 2.67
CA SER A 106 -1.09 3.04 2.09
C SER A 106 -0.54 4.21 2.88
N GLY A 107 -0.52 4.14 4.22
CA GLY A 107 -0.07 5.22 5.10
C GLY A 107 1.43 5.50 4.97
N GLU A 108 2.24 4.44 5.02
CA GLU A 108 3.68 4.49 4.82
C GLU A 108 4.01 5.03 3.42
N THR A 109 3.26 4.56 2.42
CA THR A 109 3.46 5.00 1.04
C THR A 109 3.09 6.47 0.86
N PHE A 110 2.01 6.93 1.50
CA PHE A 110 1.62 8.33 1.50
C PHE A 110 2.70 9.22 2.13
N LEU A 111 3.24 8.82 3.27
CA LEU A 111 4.35 9.53 3.94
C LEU A 111 5.63 9.51 3.09
N LEU A 112 5.95 8.39 2.45
CA LEU A 112 7.08 8.30 1.54
C LEU A 112 6.92 9.28 0.36
N LEU A 113 5.73 9.32 -0.26
CA LEU A 113 5.47 10.16 -1.43
C LEU A 113 5.55 11.66 -1.10
N SER A 114 5.14 12.06 0.10
CA SER A 114 5.28 13.45 0.56
C SER A 114 6.73 13.89 0.69
N HIS A 115 7.67 12.95 0.85
CA HIS A 115 9.12 13.21 0.97
C HIS A 115 9.95 12.80 -0.24
N LEU A 116 9.34 12.16 -1.23
CA LEU A 116 10.03 11.43 -2.27
C LEU A 116 11.02 12.28 -3.06
N GLU A 117 10.70 13.54 -3.36
CA GLU A 117 11.60 14.43 -4.11
C GLU A 117 12.96 14.59 -3.44
N LYS A 118 12.99 14.86 -2.13
CA LYS A 118 14.25 14.99 -1.39
C LYS A 118 15.02 13.68 -1.36
N TYR A 119 14.31 12.57 -1.20
CA TYR A 119 14.93 11.25 -1.22
C TYR A 119 15.56 10.93 -2.59
N MET A 120 14.85 11.25 -3.69
CA MET A 120 15.35 11.04 -5.04
C MET A 120 16.62 11.84 -5.30
N GLN A 121 16.71 13.08 -4.80
CA GLN A 121 17.92 13.89 -4.86
C GLN A 121 19.08 13.20 -4.12
N ILE A 122 18.89 12.78 -2.87
CA ILE A 122 19.92 12.10 -2.05
C ILE A 122 20.39 10.80 -2.72
N SER A 123 19.46 10.08 -3.36
CA SER A 123 19.75 8.78 -3.99
C SER A 123 20.16 8.87 -5.45
N ASN A 124 20.27 10.08 -6.01
CA ASN A 124 20.55 10.34 -7.43
C ASN A 124 19.61 9.55 -8.36
N ILE A 125 18.31 9.53 -8.04
CA ILE A 125 17.24 8.88 -8.82
C ILE A 125 16.74 9.88 -9.87
N SER A 126 16.73 9.46 -11.13
CA SER A 126 16.40 10.36 -12.26
C SER A 126 15.23 9.84 -13.10
N ASN A 127 15.13 8.52 -13.29
CA ASN A 127 14.09 7.90 -14.13
C ASN A 127 13.31 6.86 -13.33
N PRO A 128 12.48 7.29 -12.35
CA PRO A 128 11.75 6.36 -11.52
C PRO A 128 10.58 5.72 -12.29
N VAL A 129 10.46 4.40 -12.16
CA VAL A 129 9.23 3.65 -12.44
C VAL A 129 8.77 3.02 -11.14
N PHE A 130 7.57 3.41 -10.71
CA PHE A 130 6.93 2.82 -9.54
C PHE A 130 6.32 1.48 -9.92
N ILE A 131 6.53 0.49 -9.06
CA ILE A 131 5.89 -0.82 -9.21
C ILE A 131 5.12 -1.20 -7.96
N SER A 132 3.96 -1.81 -8.15
CA SER A 132 3.20 -2.45 -7.08
C SER A 132 2.30 -3.55 -7.62
N THR A 133 1.79 -4.38 -6.73
CA THR A 133 0.84 -5.45 -7.07
C THR A 133 -0.60 -4.96 -7.19
N SER A 134 -0.89 -3.75 -6.68
CA SER A 134 -2.23 -3.17 -6.70
C SER A 134 -2.29 -1.89 -7.53
N GLU A 135 -3.33 -1.75 -8.37
CA GLU A 135 -3.61 -0.51 -9.10
C GLU A 135 -3.89 0.68 -8.17
N TYR A 136 -4.31 0.42 -6.94
CA TYR A 136 -4.55 1.43 -5.90
C TYR A 136 -3.39 2.43 -5.78
N TYR A 137 -2.14 1.96 -5.89
CA TYR A 137 -0.96 2.82 -5.75
C TYR A 137 -0.79 3.79 -6.91
N ARG A 138 -1.32 3.49 -8.11
CA ARG A 138 -1.32 4.46 -9.23
C ARG A 138 -2.01 5.75 -8.82
N TYR A 139 -3.20 5.63 -8.24
CA TYR A 139 -3.99 6.77 -7.79
C TYR A 139 -3.30 7.51 -6.64
N LEU A 140 -2.75 6.77 -5.67
CA LEU A 140 -1.97 7.34 -4.56
C LEU A 140 -0.75 8.14 -5.04
N ILE A 141 0.04 7.59 -5.97
CA ILE A 141 1.19 8.28 -6.57
C ILE A 141 0.74 9.52 -7.33
N SER A 142 -0.33 9.40 -8.13
CA SER A 142 -0.82 10.48 -8.99
C SER A 142 -1.22 11.74 -8.22
N MET A 143 -1.60 11.61 -6.95
CA MET A 143 -1.90 12.76 -6.10
C MET A 143 -0.66 13.65 -5.86
N PHE A 144 0.54 13.06 -5.81
CA PHE A 144 1.78 13.81 -5.59
C PHE A 144 2.56 14.05 -6.89
N TYR A 145 2.53 13.09 -7.80
CA TYR A 145 3.29 13.10 -9.05
C TYR A 145 2.40 12.58 -10.19
N PRO A 146 1.51 13.42 -10.76
CA PRO A 146 0.57 13.02 -11.81
C PRO A 146 1.22 12.40 -13.04
N GLN A 147 2.46 12.80 -13.34
CA GLN A 147 3.24 12.32 -14.49
C GLN A 147 4.16 11.14 -14.15
N ALA A 148 4.10 10.61 -12.93
CA ALA A 148 4.93 9.48 -12.53
C ALA A 148 4.51 8.22 -13.28
N ARG A 149 5.52 7.45 -13.69
CA ARG A 149 5.32 6.17 -14.37
C ARG A 149 5.03 5.09 -13.35
N PHE A 150 3.93 4.37 -13.54
CA PHE A 150 3.54 3.27 -12.68
C PHE A 150 3.27 2.01 -13.51
N LEU A 151 3.74 0.87 -13.02
CA LEU A 151 3.43 -0.43 -13.58
C LEU A 151 2.91 -1.37 -12.49
N LYS A 152 1.70 -1.87 -12.69
CA LYS A 152 1.23 -2.99 -11.89
C LYS A 152 2.01 -4.23 -12.30
N VAL A 153 2.58 -4.90 -11.31
CA VAL A 153 3.34 -6.12 -11.50
C VAL A 153 2.58 -7.31 -10.89
N PRO A 154 2.75 -8.53 -11.42
CA PRO A 154 2.13 -9.73 -10.85
C PRO A 154 2.42 -9.89 -9.35
N ASN A 155 1.42 -10.35 -8.57
CA ASN A 155 1.52 -10.60 -7.12
C ASN A 155 2.73 -11.44 -6.74
N ILE A 156 3.18 -12.30 -7.66
CA ILE A 156 4.28 -13.18 -7.38
C ILE A 156 5.58 -12.46 -7.00
N PHE A 157 5.83 -11.27 -7.57
CA PHE A 157 7.04 -10.53 -7.23
C PHE A 157 7.04 -10.04 -5.77
N PHE A 158 5.86 -9.91 -5.16
CA PHE A 158 5.70 -9.59 -3.74
C PHE A 158 5.92 -10.81 -2.85
N GLU A 159 5.32 -11.95 -3.23
CA GLU A 159 5.38 -13.19 -2.44
C GLU A 159 6.81 -13.78 -2.37
N LEU A 160 7.66 -13.49 -3.35
CA LEU A 160 9.04 -13.98 -3.40
C LEU A 160 10.05 -13.18 -2.54
N GLN A 161 9.58 -12.47 -1.52
CA GLN A 161 10.42 -11.81 -0.50
C GLN A 161 11.50 -10.89 -1.08
N ILE A 162 11.18 -10.08 -2.09
CA ILE A 162 12.04 -8.97 -2.53
C ILE A 162 12.00 -7.81 -1.50
N SER A 163 11.01 -7.84 -0.60
CA SER A 163 10.76 -6.85 0.44
C SER A 163 11.97 -6.44 1.33
N PRO A 164 12.88 -7.31 1.79
CA PRO A 164 13.98 -6.88 2.66
C PRO A 164 15.08 -6.10 1.91
N ILE A 165 15.08 -6.03 0.58
CA ILE A 165 16.16 -5.40 -0.19
C ILE A 165 15.92 -3.90 -0.29
N LYS A 166 16.60 -3.12 0.56
CA LYS A 166 16.48 -1.65 0.58
C LYS A 166 16.93 -1.01 -0.73
N LYS A 167 18.10 -1.42 -1.25
CA LYS A 167 18.68 -0.92 -2.48
C LYS A 167 19.56 -1.98 -3.13
N GLN A 168 19.47 -2.14 -4.45
CA GLN A 168 20.35 -3.03 -5.19
C GLN A 168 20.60 -2.52 -6.61
N VAL A 169 21.86 -2.52 -7.04
CA VAL A 169 22.23 -2.37 -8.46
C VAL A 169 22.19 -3.77 -9.09
N LEU A 170 21.51 -3.91 -10.23
CA LEU A 170 21.39 -5.20 -10.90
C LEU A 170 22.62 -5.49 -11.77
N LYS A 171 22.71 -6.74 -12.26
CA LYS A 171 23.87 -7.22 -13.03
C LYS A 171 24.12 -6.44 -14.34
N ASP A 172 23.12 -5.74 -14.86
CA ASP A 172 23.26 -4.89 -16.04
C ASP A 172 23.99 -3.57 -15.74
N GLY A 173 24.25 -3.25 -14.47
CA GLY A 173 24.94 -2.03 -14.03
C GLY A 173 24.14 -0.73 -14.17
N ILE A 174 23.05 -0.76 -14.93
CA ILE A 174 22.23 0.42 -15.30
C ILE A 174 20.81 0.39 -14.71
N THR A 175 20.38 -0.74 -14.17
CA THR A 175 19.11 -0.86 -13.45
C THR A 175 19.37 -0.85 -11.95
N ARG A 176 18.65 0.02 -11.23
CA ARG A 176 18.68 0.07 -9.77
C ARG A 176 17.29 -0.21 -9.23
N TYR A 177 17.25 -0.98 -8.16
CA TYR A 177 16.04 -1.31 -7.43
C TYR A 177 16.08 -0.62 -6.06
N PHE A 178 14.94 -0.08 -5.65
CA PHE A 178 14.76 0.57 -4.37
C PHE A 178 13.48 0.05 -3.70
N ASN A 179 13.60 -0.37 -2.44
CA ASN A 179 12.49 -0.49 -1.51
C ASN A 179 12.77 0.39 -0.29
N PHE A 180 12.07 1.51 -0.20
CA PHE A 180 12.41 2.55 0.76
C PHE A 180 12.08 2.19 2.21
N LEU A 181 11.07 1.36 2.41
CA LEU A 181 10.61 0.90 3.70
C LEU A 181 10.51 -0.64 3.65
N PRO A 182 11.66 -1.34 3.72
CA PRO A 182 11.68 -2.80 3.72
C PRO A 182 10.99 -3.36 4.96
N HIS A 183 10.52 -4.61 4.91
CA HIS A 183 9.83 -5.22 6.06
C HIS A 183 10.63 -5.14 7.37
N SER A 184 11.97 -5.25 7.28
CA SER A 184 12.88 -5.14 8.42
C SER A 184 12.80 -3.81 9.17
N HIS A 185 12.39 -2.72 8.50
CA HIS A 185 12.14 -1.44 9.18
C HIS A 185 11.01 -1.57 10.21
N PHE A 186 9.91 -2.24 9.86
CA PHE A 186 8.77 -2.41 10.75
C PHE A 186 9.08 -3.39 11.88
N VAL A 187 9.83 -4.46 11.58
CA VAL A 187 10.27 -5.40 12.61
C VAL A 187 11.15 -4.70 13.65
N ASP A 188 12.09 -3.86 13.21
CA ASP A 188 12.94 -3.07 14.11
C ASP A 188 12.13 -2.06 14.92
N LEU A 189 11.26 -1.28 14.27
CA LEU A 189 10.41 -0.29 14.92
C LEU A 189 9.52 -0.93 16.00
N GLU A 190 8.74 -1.95 15.65
CA GLU A 190 7.79 -2.57 16.57
C GLU A 190 8.52 -3.31 17.70
N SER A 191 9.69 -3.92 17.42
CA SER A 191 10.54 -4.50 18.46
C SER A 191 11.01 -3.47 19.48
N LYS A 192 11.43 -2.29 19.05
CA LYS A 192 11.84 -1.19 19.94
C LYS A 192 10.69 -0.65 20.77
N LEU A 193 9.51 -0.52 20.17
CA LEU A 193 8.29 -0.13 20.87
C LEU A 193 7.92 -1.14 21.97
N CYS A 194 7.99 -2.45 21.67
CA CYS A 194 7.78 -3.50 22.69
C CYS A 194 8.80 -3.47 23.84
N GLN A 195 10.00 -2.91 23.61
CA GLN A 195 11.04 -2.74 24.63
C GLN A 195 10.86 -1.45 25.45
N GLY A 196 9.80 -0.68 25.19
CA GLY A 196 9.50 0.57 25.87
C GLY A 196 10.20 1.80 25.30
N GLU A 197 10.83 1.71 24.11
CA GLU A 197 11.39 2.90 23.47
C GLU A 197 10.26 3.83 22.99
N GLN A 198 10.35 5.11 23.35
CA GLN A 198 9.41 6.12 22.85
C GLN A 198 9.78 6.54 21.43
N LYS A 199 9.15 5.88 20.45
CA LYS A 199 9.37 6.14 19.03
C LYS A 199 8.06 6.52 18.37
N ASN A 200 8.08 7.58 17.56
CA ASN A 200 6.96 7.87 16.66
C ASN A 200 7.28 7.40 15.24
N PHE A 201 6.27 6.83 14.58
CA PHE A 201 6.36 6.20 13.28
C PHE A 201 6.92 7.16 12.20
N VAL A 202 6.47 8.42 12.20
CA VAL A 202 6.87 9.40 11.19
C VAL A 202 8.36 9.75 11.29
N THR A 203 8.88 9.90 12.51
CA THR A 203 10.30 10.15 12.75
C THR A 203 11.15 8.96 12.35
N GLU A 204 10.72 7.75 12.65
CA GLU A 204 11.48 6.54 12.31
C GLU A 204 11.50 6.27 10.80
N VAL A 205 10.43 6.62 10.07
CA VAL A 205 10.45 6.65 8.60
C VAL A 205 11.46 7.67 8.10
N LYS A 206 11.45 8.91 8.62
CA LYS A 206 12.43 9.94 8.23
C LYS A 206 13.88 9.49 8.49
N ASN A 207 14.14 8.91 9.66
CA ASN A 207 15.45 8.35 10.02
C ASN A 207 15.86 7.26 9.03
N THR A 208 14.96 6.33 8.70
CA THR A 208 15.23 5.25 7.74
C THR A 208 15.55 5.77 6.35
N LEU A 209 14.95 6.89 5.97
CA LEU A 209 15.14 7.56 4.68
C LEU A 209 16.26 8.60 4.69
N ASN A 210 16.94 8.83 5.83
CA ASN A 210 17.91 9.91 6.04
C ASN A 210 17.36 11.30 5.65
N LEU A 211 16.12 11.57 6.04
CA LEU A 211 15.42 12.83 5.75
C LEU A 211 15.47 13.76 6.95
N GLN A 212 16.07 14.94 6.77
CA GLN A 212 16.16 16.00 7.77
C GLN A 212 15.26 17.21 7.46
N SER A 213 14.64 17.23 6.26
CA SER A 213 13.89 18.40 5.79
C SER A 213 12.46 18.42 6.35
N PRO A 214 11.98 19.59 6.83
CA PRO A 214 10.58 19.79 7.18
C PRO A 214 9.70 20.08 5.95
N ILE A 215 10.24 20.04 4.74
CA ILE A 215 9.47 20.30 3.51
C ILE A 215 8.82 19.00 3.05
N TYR A 216 7.49 19.06 2.90
CA TYR A 216 6.67 17.97 2.38
C TYR A 216 5.91 18.44 1.15
N LYS A 217 5.76 17.55 0.18
CA LYS A 217 4.85 17.76 -0.93
C LYS A 217 3.43 17.47 -0.49
N LYS A 218 2.52 18.41 -0.71
CA LYS A 218 1.10 18.21 -0.44
C LYS A 218 0.45 17.37 -1.55
N PRO A 219 -0.42 16.42 -1.22
CA PRO A 219 -1.20 15.71 -2.22
C PRO A 219 -2.22 16.66 -2.87
N THR A 220 -2.38 16.51 -4.18
CA THR A 220 -3.37 17.18 -5.02
C THR A 220 -4.35 16.15 -5.57
N ILE A 221 -5.57 16.55 -5.90
CA ILE A 221 -6.57 15.66 -6.49
C ILE A 221 -6.77 16.06 -7.94
N LEU A 222 -6.70 15.11 -8.86
CA LEU A 222 -6.91 15.37 -10.28
C LEU A 222 -8.38 15.68 -10.57
N ASN A 223 -8.64 16.55 -11.54
CA ASN A 223 -10.00 16.96 -11.92
C ASN A 223 -10.90 15.77 -12.29
N ASN A 224 -10.36 14.76 -12.97
CA ASN A 224 -11.12 13.56 -13.33
C ASN A 224 -11.58 12.80 -12.07
N SER A 225 -10.71 12.68 -11.06
CA SER A 225 -11.05 12.04 -9.79
C SER A 225 -12.08 12.86 -9.00
N VAL A 226 -11.99 14.19 -9.04
CA VAL A 226 -13.01 15.09 -8.48
C VAL A 226 -14.37 14.86 -9.17
N ASN A 227 -14.41 14.87 -10.49
CA ASN A 227 -15.64 14.68 -11.27
C ASN A 227 -16.28 13.31 -11.00
N ASN A 228 -15.46 12.25 -10.96
CA ASN A 228 -15.94 10.90 -10.65
C ASN A 228 -16.47 10.81 -9.21
N ALA A 229 -15.79 11.43 -8.24
CA ALA A 229 -16.25 11.46 -6.86
C ALA A 229 -17.60 12.20 -6.74
N ILE A 230 -17.74 13.36 -7.40
CA ILE A 230 -19.00 14.12 -7.45
C ILE A 230 -20.12 13.27 -8.04
N LEU A 231 -19.87 12.61 -9.18
CA LEU A 231 -20.85 11.72 -9.81
C LEU A 231 -21.29 10.60 -8.85
N LYS A 232 -20.35 9.95 -8.16
CA LYS A 232 -20.65 8.90 -7.17
C LYS A 232 -21.45 9.43 -5.98
N MET A 233 -21.11 10.62 -5.46
CA MET A 233 -21.88 11.28 -4.41
C MET A 233 -23.32 11.57 -4.86
N HIS A 234 -23.52 12.02 -6.11
CA HIS A 234 -24.85 12.21 -6.68
C HIS A 234 -25.61 10.89 -6.84
N THR A 235 -24.97 9.83 -7.33
CA THR A 235 -25.58 8.49 -7.46
C THR A 235 -26.03 7.94 -6.11
N LEU A 236 -25.27 8.21 -5.04
CA LEU A 236 -25.66 7.87 -3.68
C LEU A 236 -26.77 8.77 -3.10
N SER A 237 -27.21 9.79 -3.85
CA SER A 237 -28.11 10.84 -3.38
C SER A 237 -27.62 11.41 -2.05
N LEU A 238 -26.31 11.69 -1.97
CA LEU A 238 -25.67 12.08 -0.72
C LEU A 238 -26.05 13.50 -0.33
N ASN A 239 -26.55 13.66 0.90
CA ASN A 239 -26.85 14.96 1.48
C ASN A 239 -25.58 15.81 1.64
N ALA A 240 -25.74 17.14 1.65
CA ALA A 240 -24.63 18.06 1.88
C ALA A 240 -23.96 17.88 3.25
N LYS A 241 -24.74 17.41 4.24
CA LYS A 241 -24.25 17.03 5.58
C LYS A 241 -24.14 15.53 5.67
N PHE A 242 -22.92 15.01 5.77
CA PHE A 242 -22.68 13.60 5.91
C PHE A 242 -21.41 13.29 6.72
N ILE A 243 -21.39 12.09 7.27
CA ILE A 243 -20.26 11.52 8.03
C ILE A 243 -19.62 10.43 7.18
N PHE A 244 -18.29 10.43 7.09
CA PHE A 244 -17.56 9.40 6.35
C PHE A 244 -16.87 8.43 7.31
N ILE A 245 -17.31 7.16 7.30
CA ILE A 245 -16.85 6.13 8.23
C ILE A 245 -15.91 5.15 7.52
N SER A 246 -14.76 4.85 8.14
CA SER A 246 -13.82 3.81 7.71
C SER A 246 -13.62 2.79 8.85
N PRO A 247 -14.48 1.77 8.96
CA PRO A 247 -14.51 0.89 10.13
C PRO A 247 -13.46 -0.24 10.07
N GLU A 248 -12.80 -0.42 8.92
CA GLU A 248 -11.89 -1.54 8.65
C GLU A 248 -10.41 -1.10 8.65
N ALA A 249 -9.57 -1.91 9.28
CA ALA A 249 -8.11 -1.80 9.21
C ALA A 249 -7.49 -3.20 9.09
N LYS A 250 -6.33 -3.30 8.42
CA LYS A 250 -5.59 -4.58 8.33
C LYS A 250 -4.63 -4.80 9.49
N SER A 251 -4.16 -3.73 10.11
CA SER A 251 -3.15 -3.75 11.17
C SER A 251 -3.74 -3.64 12.57
N ASN A 252 -4.95 -3.08 12.71
CA ASN A 252 -5.58 -2.78 13.99
C ASN A 252 -6.77 -3.73 14.21
N LEU A 253 -7.04 -4.11 15.46
CA LEU A 253 -8.21 -4.91 15.80
C LEU A 253 -9.51 -4.18 15.46
N SER A 254 -10.55 -4.95 15.14
CA SER A 254 -11.86 -4.39 14.81
C SER A 254 -12.59 -3.85 16.03
N VAL A 255 -13.29 -2.73 15.84
CA VAL A 255 -14.34 -2.25 16.74
C VAL A 255 -15.64 -3.01 16.45
N SER A 256 -16.47 -3.24 17.46
CA SER A 256 -17.67 -4.09 17.30
C SER A 256 -18.65 -3.56 16.23
N PRO A 257 -19.38 -4.45 15.51
CA PRO A 257 -20.45 -4.02 14.60
C PRO A 257 -21.52 -3.17 15.29
N GLU A 258 -21.85 -3.50 16.54
CA GLU A 258 -22.86 -2.79 17.34
C GLU A 258 -22.50 -1.31 17.55
N PHE A 259 -21.22 -1.01 17.79
CA PHE A 259 -20.73 0.36 17.89
C PHE A 259 -21.04 1.17 16.62
N TRP A 260 -20.69 0.63 15.44
CA TRP A 260 -20.91 1.31 14.15
C TRP A 260 -22.39 1.49 13.84
N ILE A 261 -23.23 0.50 14.17
CA ILE A 261 -24.68 0.57 14.01
C ILE A 261 -25.28 1.67 14.88
N LYS A 262 -24.91 1.73 16.17
CA LYS A 262 -25.41 2.76 17.10
C LYS A 262 -24.97 4.16 16.67
N LEU A 263 -23.70 4.30 16.28
CA LEU A 263 -23.14 5.55 15.79
C LEU A 263 -23.89 6.04 14.55
N SER A 264 -24.11 5.14 13.59
CA SER A 264 -24.81 5.49 12.33
C SER A 264 -26.25 5.91 12.58
N LYS A 265 -26.98 5.18 13.43
CA LYS A 265 -28.35 5.54 13.82
C LYS A 265 -28.42 6.91 14.46
N ALA A 266 -27.49 7.23 15.37
CA ALA A 266 -27.46 8.53 16.02
C ALA A 266 -27.29 9.67 15.01
N PHE A 267 -26.41 9.52 14.01
CA PHE A 267 -26.23 10.52 12.96
C PHE A 267 -27.42 10.64 12.00
N LEU A 268 -28.01 9.52 11.60
CA LEU A 268 -29.20 9.51 10.74
C LEU A 268 -30.39 10.23 11.39
N ILE A 269 -30.62 10.01 12.69
CA ILE A 269 -31.68 10.68 13.46
C ILE A 269 -31.49 12.20 13.45
N GLN A 270 -30.24 12.66 13.42
CA GLN A 270 -29.89 14.08 13.36
C GLN A 270 -29.83 14.64 11.93
N GLY A 271 -30.26 13.87 10.93
CA GLY A 271 -30.34 14.29 9.53
C GLY A 271 -29.01 14.28 8.77
N TYR A 272 -27.99 13.58 9.28
CA TYR A 272 -26.75 13.35 8.53
C TYR A 272 -26.87 12.06 7.73
N ASP A 273 -26.36 12.08 6.49
CA ASP A 273 -26.07 10.83 5.81
C ASP A 273 -24.81 10.17 6.39
N VAL A 274 -24.74 8.84 6.33
CA VAL A 274 -23.55 8.08 6.70
C VAL A 274 -23.02 7.35 5.48
N VAL A 275 -21.76 7.59 5.14
CA VAL A 275 -21.06 6.92 4.04
C VAL A 275 -20.01 5.98 4.62
N PHE A 276 -19.94 4.74 4.16
CA PHE A 276 -18.91 3.79 4.59
C PHE A 276 -17.87 3.52 3.50
N ASN A 277 -16.59 3.61 3.89
CA ASN A 277 -15.45 3.07 3.17
C ASN A 277 -15.19 1.64 3.68
N VAL A 278 -15.77 0.66 2.99
CA VAL A 278 -15.66 -0.78 3.32
C VAL A 278 -15.33 -1.58 2.07
N MET A 279 -14.69 -2.73 2.26
CA MET A 279 -14.38 -3.64 1.16
C MET A 279 -15.60 -4.44 0.68
N ALA A 280 -16.55 -4.70 1.59
CA ALA A 280 -17.77 -5.45 1.32
C ALA A 280 -18.91 -5.02 2.24
N ASN A 281 -20.15 -5.28 1.82
CA ASN A 281 -21.31 -5.07 2.69
C ASN A 281 -21.34 -6.10 3.82
N SER A 282 -21.69 -5.64 5.02
CA SER A 282 -21.73 -6.40 6.26
C SER A 282 -22.79 -5.82 7.20
N GLU A 283 -22.91 -6.38 8.41
CA GLU A 283 -23.79 -5.81 9.45
C GLU A 283 -23.34 -4.41 9.89
N CYS A 284 -22.01 -4.16 9.92
CA CYS A 284 -21.41 -2.91 10.38
C CYS A 284 -21.87 -1.67 9.60
N ASN A 285 -22.19 -1.82 8.31
CA ASN A 285 -22.56 -0.72 7.42
C ASN A 285 -24.03 -0.76 6.98
N SER A 286 -24.87 -1.53 7.68
CA SER A 286 -26.29 -1.73 7.35
C SER A 286 -27.14 -0.46 7.34
N TYR A 287 -26.71 0.60 8.03
CA TYR A 287 -27.40 1.89 8.11
C TYR A 287 -26.73 3.00 7.28
N GLY A 288 -25.77 2.67 6.42
CA GLY A 288 -25.09 3.69 5.61
C GLY A 288 -25.07 3.38 4.13
N LYS A 289 -24.63 4.38 3.38
CA LYS A 289 -24.45 4.33 1.93
C LYS A 289 -23.02 3.88 1.63
N THR A 290 -22.83 3.02 0.64
CA THR A 290 -21.51 2.56 0.21
C THR A 290 -21.34 2.69 -1.29
N CYS A 291 -20.14 3.05 -1.72
CA CYS A 291 -19.74 2.93 -3.12
C CYS A 291 -18.24 2.68 -3.18
N PHE A 292 -17.79 2.07 -4.28
CA PHE A 292 -16.36 1.91 -4.52
C PHE A 292 -15.74 3.28 -4.85
N LEU A 293 -14.76 3.70 -4.06
CA LEU A 293 -13.98 4.91 -4.25
C LEU A 293 -12.52 4.55 -4.46
N GLN A 294 -11.91 5.11 -5.51
CA GLN A 294 -10.45 5.18 -5.57
C GLN A 294 -9.93 6.09 -4.44
N ILE A 295 -8.66 5.96 -4.08
CA ILE A 295 -8.14 6.67 -2.90
C ILE A 295 -8.15 8.20 -3.02
N ASP A 296 -7.92 8.71 -4.21
CA ASP A 296 -7.96 10.13 -4.55
C ASP A 296 -9.41 10.64 -4.56
N GLU A 297 -10.36 9.85 -5.07
CA GLU A 297 -11.80 10.12 -4.95
C GLU A 297 -12.24 10.13 -3.47
N ALA A 298 -11.80 9.15 -2.67
CA ALA A 298 -12.12 9.06 -1.25
C ALA A 298 -11.56 10.25 -0.47
N ARG A 299 -10.35 10.71 -0.80
CA ARG A 299 -9.78 11.95 -0.24
C ARG A 299 -10.65 13.16 -0.58
N TYR A 300 -11.20 13.24 -1.79
CA TYR A 300 -12.14 14.30 -2.15
C TYR A 300 -13.44 14.20 -1.35
N VAL A 301 -14.06 13.02 -1.27
CA VAL A 301 -15.29 12.80 -0.48
C VAL A 301 -15.06 13.17 1.00
N ALA A 302 -13.93 12.76 1.58
CA ALA A 302 -13.54 13.12 2.94
C ALA A 302 -13.42 14.63 3.17
N SER A 303 -12.99 15.40 2.15
CA SER A 303 -12.93 16.86 2.23
C SER A 303 -14.30 17.55 2.27
N LYS A 304 -15.36 16.85 1.85
CA LYS A 304 -16.73 17.36 1.86
C LYS A 304 -17.52 16.92 3.09
N ALA A 305 -17.12 15.81 3.71
CA ALA A 305 -17.74 15.30 4.94
C ALA A 305 -17.66 16.33 6.07
N GLU A 306 -18.61 16.27 7.01
CA GLU A 306 -18.56 17.04 8.25
C GLU A 306 -17.43 16.53 9.16
N CYS A 307 -17.25 15.21 9.21
CA CYS A 307 -16.06 14.60 9.79
C CYS A 307 -15.79 13.21 9.16
N VAL A 308 -14.58 12.72 9.39
CA VAL A 308 -14.18 11.33 9.11
C VAL A 308 -14.06 10.59 10.43
N ILE A 309 -14.62 9.39 10.54
CA ILE A 309 -14.53 8.53 11.73
C ILE A 309 -14.00 7.18 11.30
N GLY A 310 -13.03 6.61 12.00
CA GLY A 310 -12.56 5.27 11.64
C GLY A 310 -11.59 4.67 12.61
N VAL A 311 -11.30 3.39 12.38
CA VAL A 311 -10.20 2.71 13.06
C VAL A 311 -8.88 3.21 12.50
N ARG A 312 -7.86 3.35 13.35
CA ARG A 312 -6.52 3.76 12.93
C ARG A 312 -6.03 2.88 11.78
N SER A 313 -5.82 3.52 10.62
CA SER A 313 -5.43 2.82 9.40
C SER A 313 -4.66 3.72 8.44
N GLY A 314 -3.97 3.10 7.49
CA GLY A 314 -3.33 3.79 6.38
C GLY A 314 -4.30 4.59 5.49
N PHE A 315 -5.61 4.37 5.60
CA PHE A 315 -6.60 5.19 4.92
C PHE A 315 -6.75 6.56 5.61
N LEU A 316 -6.80 6.58 6.94
CA LEU A 316 -6.86 7.82 7.72
C LEU A 316 -5.62 8.70 7.52
N ASP A 317 -4.45 8.10 7.29
CA ASP A 317 -3.25 8.85 6.91
C ASP A 317 -3.45 9.65 5.61
N VAL A 318 -4.14 9.03 4.66
CA VAL A 318 -4.36 9.60 3.33
C VAL A 318 -5.47 10.63 3.31
N VAL A 319 -6.52 10.50 4.12
CA VAL A 319 -7.68 11.43 4.11
C VAL A 319 -7.67 12.45 5.24
N GLY A 320 -6.85 12.24 6.27
CA GLY A 320 -6.86 13.04 7.50
C GLY A 320 -6.65 14.53 7.26
N ASN A 321 -5.65 14.90 6.47
CA ASN A 321 -5.37 16.32 6.20
C ASN A 321 -6.46 17.02 5.37
N SER A 322 -7.22 16.28 4.56
CA SER A 322 -8.34 16.85 3.78
C SER A 322 -9.63 16.96 4.57
N ALA A 323 -9.80 16.16 5.63
CA ALA A 323 -10.99 16.20 6.47
C ALA A 323 -11.07 17.51 7.26
N LYS A 324 -12.30 17.99 7.48
CA LYS A 324 -12.58 19.09 8.41
C LYS A 324 -12.27 18.70 9.85
N GLU A 325 -12.64 17.48 10.21
CA GLU A 325 -12.49 16.86 11.53
C GLU A 325 -12.28 15.35 11.36
N ILE A 326 -11.41 14.75 12.17
CA ILE A 326 -11.13 13.31 12.14
C ILE A 326 -11.17 12.70 13.55
N HIS A 327 -11.89 11.60 13.67
CA HIS A 327 -11.97 10.77 14.87
C HIS A 327 -11.34 9.41 14.58
N ALA A 328 -10.19 9.15 15.20
CA ALA A 328 -9.44 7.92 15.04
C ALA A 328 -9.58 7.05 16.29
N ILE A 329 -10.05 5.82 16.11
CA ILE A 329 -10.19 4.83 17.17
C ILE A 329 -9.02 3.85 17.08
N TYR A 330 -8.31 3.69 18.19
CA TYR A 330 -7.14 2.86 18.34
C TYR A 330 -7.50 1.61 19.16
N LYS A 331 -7.20 0.43 18.63
CA LYS A 331 -7.09 -0.82 19.41
C LYS A 331 -5.69 -1.39 19.23
N SER A 332 -5.40 -2.50 19.91
CA SER A 332 -4.16 -3.23 19.70
C SER A 332 -3.97 -3.63 18.23
N PHE A 333 -2.71 -3.71 17.81
CA PHE A 333 -2.40 -4.28 16.51
C PHE A 333 -2.62 -5.80 16.51
N THR A 334 -3.04 -6.32 15.36
CA THR A 334 -3.19 -7.76 15.15
C THR A 334 -1.85 -8.44 14.96
N ASN A 335 -1.76 -9.71 15.37
CA ASN A 335 -0.58 -10.53 15.13
C ASN A 335 -0.35 -10.68 13.63
N ARG A 336 0.82 -10.22 13.17
CA ARG A 336 1.20 -10.20 11.75
C ARG A 336 2.50 -10.99 11.56
N TYR A 337 2.57 -12.19 12.13
CA TYR A 337 3.70 -13.12 12.05
C TYR A 337 4.95 -12.63 12.79
N GLU A 338 5.93 -12.09 12.06
CA GLU A 338 7.18 -11.55 12.64
C GLU A 338 6.94 -10.23 13.41
N LEU A 339 5.82 -9.57 13.12
CA LEU A 339 5.33 -8.40 13.84
C LEU A 339 4.38 -8.86 14.95
N LYS A 340 4.84 -8.72 16.19
CA LYS A 340 4.10 -9.08 17.40
C LYS A 340 2.93 -8.11 17.63
N ASP A 341 2.02 -8.50 18.51
CA ASP A 341 0.94 -7.63 18.97
C ASP A 341 1.53 -6.39 19.66
N LEU A 342 0.97 -5.23 19.36
CA LEU A 342 1.23 -3.99 20.07
C LEU A 342 -0.04 -3.58 20.80
N GLU A 343 0.08 -3.30 22.09
CA GLU A 343 -1.02 -2.79 22.90
C GLU A 343 -1.52 -1.44 22.38
N SER A 344 -2.82 -1.20 22.49
CA SER A 344 -3.50 0.02 22.04
C SER A 344 -2.81 1.32 22.50
N SER A 345 -2.33 1.37 23.74
CA SER A 345 -1.60 2.49 24.33
C SER A 345 -0.28 2.79 23.59
N ILE A 346 0.47 1.75 23.23
CA ILE A 346 1.69 1.89 22.41
C ILE A 346 1.32 2.31 20.99
N VAL A 347 0.23 1.76 20.44
CA VAL A 347 -0.19 2.08 19.08
C VAL A 347 -0.59 3.55 18.94
N ILE A 348 -1.39 4.09 19.88
CA ILE A 348 -1.80 5.50 19.83
C ILE A 348 -0.59 6.43 19.99
N ASP A 349 0.33 6.13 20.91
CA ASP A 349 1.52 6.93 21.16
C ASP A 349 2.52 6.92 20.00
N ALA A 350 2.69 5.78 19.31
CA ALA A 350 3.64 5.64 18.22
C ALA A 350 3.08 6.02 16.85
N PHE A 351 1.77 5.82 16.63
CA PHE A 351 1.11 5.97 15.33
C PHE A 351 0.05 7.07 15.28
N SER A 352 0.02 7.97 16.27
CA SER A 352 -0.85 9.15 16.29
C SER A 352 -0.87 9.88 14.94
N LEU A 353 -2.06 10.26 14.49
CA LEU A 353 -2.26 11.06 13.29
C LEU A 353 -1.67 12.47 13.44
N THR A 354 -1.47 12.95 14.67
CA THR A 354 -0.88 14.26 14.95
C THR A 354 0.59 14.37 14.51
N TYR A 355 1.27 13.24 14.34
CA TYR A 355 2.63 13.23 13.80
C TYR A 355 2.68 13.38 12.27
N LEU A 356 1.55 13.23 11.58
CA LEU A 356 1.54 13.30 10.13
C LEU A 356 1.89 14.71 9.64
N PRO A 357 2.64 14.82 8.53
CA PRO A 357 2.93 16.13 7.94
C PRO A 357 1.65 16.88 7.60
N ASP A 358 1.63 18.21 7.81
CA ASP A 358 0.50 19.09 7.51
C ASP A 358 -0.83 18.73 8.21
N MET A 359 -0.79 17.93 9.27
CA MET A 359 -1.96 17.66 10.10
C MET A 359 -2.14 18.76 11.14
N GLU A 360 -3.33 19.34 11.19
CA GLU A 360 -3.68 20.30 12.23
C GLU A 360 -4.18 19.56 13.47
N ASN A 361 -3.43 19.58 14.57
CA ASN A 361 -3.81 18.86 15.80
C ASN A 361 -5.21 19.23 16.30
N THR A 362 -5.68 20.45 16.01
CA THR A 362 -6.96 20.95 16.51
C THR A 362 -8.19 20.32 15.85
N LYS A 363 -8.01 19.49 14.82
CA LYS A 363 -9.07 18.73 14.15
C LYS A 363 -8.97 17.21 14.34
N VAL A 364 -7.98 16.74 15.10
CA VAL A 364 -7.71 15.32 15.33
C VAL A 364 -8.18 14.93 16.71
N TYR A 365 -8.99 13.88 16.78
CA TYR A 365 -9.48 13.29 18.02
C TYR A 365 -9.17 11.80 18.03
N GLU A 366 -8.42 11.37 19.04
CA GLU A 366 -7.90 10.01 19.12
C GLU A 366 -8.43 9.34 20.37
N TYR A 367 -8.92 8.12 20.21
CA TYR A 367 -9.56 7.36 21.27
C TYR A 367 -8.89 6.00 21.37
N ASP A 368 -8.38 5.66 22.54
CA ASP A 368 -7.96 4.31 22.86
C ASP A 368 -9.20 3.50 23.29
N ALA A 369 -9.61 2.53 22.48
CA ALA A 369 -10.78 1.69 22.69
C ALA A 369 -10.57 0.50 23.62
N GLU A 370 -9.37 0.34 24.19
CA GLU A 370 -9.12 -0.59 25.30
C GLU A 370 -9.09 0.16 26.63
N SER A 371 -8.56 1.39 26.65
CA SER A 371 -8.64 2.26 27.82
C SER A 371 -10.04 2.85 28.04
N LEU A 372 -10.73 3.25 26.96
CA LEU A 372 -12.12 3.72 26.99
C LEU A 372 -13.02 2.62 26.44
N LYS A 373 -14.12 2.31 27.15
CA LYS A 373 -15.11 1.36 26.63
C LYS A 373 -15.73 1.93 25.35
N GLU A 374 -16.09 1.07 24.40
CA GLU A 374 -16.69 1.49 23.13
C GLU A 374 -17.95 2.37 23.33
N LYS A 375 -18.71 2.17 24.40
CA LYS A 375 -19.85 3.02 24.79
C LYS A 375 -19.43 4.46 25.12
N GLU A 376 -18.33 4.65 25.83
CA GLU A 376 -17.82 5.97 26.22
C GLU A 376 -17.31 6.72 24.98
N ILE A 377 -16.61 6.02 24.09
CA ILE A 377 -16.18 6.57 22.80
C ILE A 377 -17.38 7.00 21.96
N LEU A 378 -18.42 6.16 21.88
CA LEU A 378 -19.65 6.46 21.16
C LEU A 378 -20.27 7.77 21.66
N GLU A 379 -20.41 7.92 22.99
CA GLU A 379 -20.95 9.11 23.63
C GLU A 379 -20.09 10.35 23.36
N LEU A 380 -18.76 10.24 23.48
CA LEU A 380 -17.83 11.34 23.20
C LEU A 380 -17.89 11.82 21.75
N VAL A 381 -17.90 10.89 20.79
CA VAL A 381 -17.97 11.20 19.35
C VAL A 381 -19.31 11.87 19.02
N ILE A 382 -20.43 11.31 19.47
CA ILE A 382 -21.77 11.87 19.29
C ILE A 382 -21.84 13.27 19.90
N LYS A 383 -21.42 13.42 21.16
CA LYS A 383 -21.47 14.71 21.87
C LYS A 383 -20.68 15.78 21.12
N ARG A 384 -19.48 15.44 20.64
CA ARG A 384 -18.61 16.39 19.95
C ARG A 384 -19.20 16.89 18.64
N ILE A 385 -19.64 15.96 17.80
CA ILE A 385 -20.12 16.29 16.45
C ILE A 385 -21.49 16.97 16.51
N LEU A 386 -22.38 16.51 17.39
CA LEU A 386 -23.77 16.97 17.43
C LEU A 386 -24.00 18.18 18.33
N HIS A 387 -23.25 18.30 19.44
CA HIS A 387 -23.46 19.39 20.40
C HIS A 387 -22.42 20.51 20.33
N LYS A 388 -21.43 20.42 19.40
CA LYS A 388 -20.33 21.40 19.21
C LYS A 388 -19.95 22.11 20.51
N GLU A 389 -19.36 21.38 21.45
CA GLU A 389 -18.76 22.04 22.61
C GLU A 389 -17.70 23.02 22.08
N HIS A 390 -17.94 24.32 22.28
CA HIS A 390 -16.94 25.35 22.07
C HIS A 390 -15.67 24.94 22.83
N LYS A 391 -14.55 24.79 22.11
CA LYS A 391 -13.25 24.37 22.63
C LYS A 391 -12.88 25.13 23.91
N THR A 392 -13.09 24.52 25.07
CA THR A 392 -12.32 24.84 26.27
C THR A 392 -11.14 23.88 26.29
N LYS A 393 -9.93 24.46 26.19
CA LYS A 393 -8.66 23.74 26.34
C LYS A 393 -8.68 22.96 27.66
N LEU A 394 -8.41 21.66 27.59
CA LEU A 394 -7.80 20.89 28.67
C LEU A 394 -6.31 20.78 28.36
#